data_AF-A0A2S9MSW9-F1
#
_entry.id   AF-A0A2S9MSW9-F1
#
_cell.length_a   1.000
_cell.length_b   1.000
_cell.length_c   1.000
_cell.angle_alpha   90.00
_cell.angle_beta   90.00
_cell.angle_gamma   90.00
#
_symmetry.space_group_name_H-M   'P 1'
#
loop_
_entity.id
_entity.type
_entity.pdbx_description
1 polymer ?
#
loop_
_entity_poly.entity_id
_entity_poly.type
_entity_poly.pdbx_seq_one_letter_code
_entity_poly.pdbx_strand_id
1 'polypeptide(L)'
;MNVAAPRHGTLTDFLALTDGLSIARTAEILRCCTRTIRNYLAGRSPIPWHRIELLRLRAREACAASGVSAPVAGNTASTGEPTAAVTVVANIEPDPASPDVSPDEMLAWVGVHASHYLSSQRSFAHYVRGWNVADKIRRAKRDGSFAAVLAKWRTLALELPRMWRNGPLWAAIGPPAYLRKESGP
;
A
#
# COMPACT_ATOMS: atom_id res chain seq x y z
N MET A 1 -14.00 30.33 1.42
CA MET A 1 -13.49 29.85 0.13
C MET A 1 -12.54 28.70 0.40
N ASN A 2 -12.82 27.49 -0.09
CA ASN A 2 -11.88 26.38 0.09
C ASN A 2 -10.67 26.58 -0.83
N VAL A 3 -9.50 26.86 -0.25
CA VAL A 3 -8.23 26.85 -0.99
C VAL A 3 -8.02 25.43 -1.48
N ALA A 4 -8.10 25.22 -2.80
CA ALA A 4 -7.95 23.90 -3.39
C ALA A 4 -6.57 23.34 -3.03
N ALA A 5 -6.55 22.15 -2.41
CA ALA A 5 -5.30 21.54 -1.96
C ALA A 5 -4.32 21.42 -3.15
N PRO A 6 -3.04 21.79 -2.97
CA PRO A 6 -2.08 21.86 -4.07
C PRO A 6 -1.92 20.48 -4.72
N ARG A 7 -2.25 20.38 -6.01
CA ARG A 7 -2.18 19.11 -6.77
C ARG A 7 -0.74 18.59 -6.90
N HIS A 8 0.23 19.48 -6.78
CA HIS A 8 1.66 19.21 -6.93
C HIS A 8 2.43 19.76 -5.73
N GLY A 9 3.49 19.06 -5.35
CA GLY A 9 4.48 19.56 -4.40
C GLY A 9 5.55 20.43 -5.08
N THR A 10 6.32 21.15 -4.27
CA THR A 10 7.43 21.99 -4.76
C THR A 10 8.68 21.15 -5.00
N LEU A 11 9.59 21.63 -5.86
CA LEU A 11 10.93 21.06 -5.99
C LEU A 11 11.75 21.25 -4.71
N THR A 12 11.59 22.38 -4.02
CA THR A 12 12.28 22.69 -2.76
C THR A 12 11.99 21.65 -1.68
N ASP A 13 10.70 21.31 -1.45
CA ASP A 13 10.28 20.26 -0.52
C ASP A 13 10.86 18.90 -0.93
N PHE A 14 10.83 18.59 -2.23
CA PHE A 14 11.38 17.33 -2.74
C PHE A 14 12.88 17.21 -2.48
N LEU A 15 13.65 18.27 -2.72
CA LEU A 15 15.09 18.30 -2.46
C LEU A 15 15.37 18.17 -0.96
N ALA A 16 14.72 18.95 -0.11
CA ALA A 16 14.91 18.89 1.35
C ALA A 16 14.57 17.50 1.94
N LEU A 17 13.56 16.81 1.39
CA LEU A 17 13.15 15.48 1.82
C LEU A 17 13.91 14.33 1.15
N THR A 18 14.77 14.61 0.18
CA THR A 18 15.64 13.62 -0.48
C THR A 18 17.12 13.94 -0.34
N ASP A 19 17.46 14.91 0.50
CA ASP A 19 18.85 15.23 0.81
C ASP A 19 19.57 14.02 1.42
N GLY A 20 20.82 13.82 1.01
CA GLY A 20 21.60 12.61 1.30
C GLY A 20 21.10 11.31 0.66
N LEU A 21 19.94 11.26 -0.02
CA LEU A 21 19.43 10.05 -0.68
C LEU A 21 19.88 9.95 -2.15
N SER A 22 20.33 8.76 -2.55
CA SER A 22 20.61 8.49 -3.97
C SER A 22 19.34 8.46 -4.82
N ILE A 23 19.45 8.81 -6.10
CA ILE A 23 18.34 8.74 -7.07
C ILE A 23 17.69 7.35 -7.09
N ALA A 24 18.48 6.28 -6.91
CA ALA A 24 17.99 4.91 -6.84
C ALA A 24 17.16 4.67 -5.57
N ARG A 25 17.65 5.12 -4.41
CA ARG A 25 16.94 4.98 -3.12
C ARG A 25 15.64 5.78 -3.10
N THR A 26 15.65 7.00 -3.62
CA THR A 26 14.44 7.82 -3.79
C THR A 26 13.43 7.19 -4.74
N ALA A 27 13.89 6.57 -5.84
CA ALA A 27 13.04 5.85 -6.77
C ALA A 27 12.39 4.61 -6.14
N GLU A 28 13.13 3.87 -5.32
CA GLU A 28 12.66 2.71 -4.55
C GLU A 28 11.59 3.10 -3.52
N ILE A 29 11.86 4.12 -2.68
CA ILE A 29 10.92 4.65 -1.68
C ILE A 29 9.60 5.07 -2.35
N LEU A 30 9.70 5.78 -3.48
CA LEU A 30 8.55 6.28 -4.24
C LEU A 30 8.00 5.28 -5.28
N ARG A 31 8.47 4.02 -5.25
CA ARG A 31 8.07 2.90 -6.13
C ARG A 31 7.91 3.32 -7.60
N CYS A 32 8.94 3.96 -8.16
CA CYS A 32 8.97 4.44 -9.54
C CYS A 32 10.34 4.21 -10.18
N CYS A 33 10.49 4.53 -11.47
CA CYS A 33 11.77 4.38 -12.13
C CYS A 33 12.69 5.60 -11.85
N THR A 34 14.01 5.39 -11.91
CA THR A 34 15.00 6.47 -11.74
C THR A 34 14.85 7.60 -12.75
N ARG A 35 14.25 7.33 -13.93
CA ARG A 35 13.93 8.37 -14.92
C ARG A 35 12.83 9.33 -14.43
N THR A 36 11.85 8.86 -13.66
CA THR A 36 10.85 9.73 -13.01
C THR A 36 11.53 10.71 -12.04
N ILE A 37 12.44 10.21 -11.19
CA ILE A 37 13.19 11.05 -10.24
C ILE A 37 14.07 12.08 -10.97
N ARG A 38 14.81 11.68 -12.02
CA ARG A 38 15.59 12.61 -12.85
C ARG A 38 14.71 13.68 -13.54
N ASN A 39 13.46 13.37 -13.86
CA ASN A 39 12.54 14.36 -14.44
C ASN A 39 11.99 15.34 -13.40
N TYR A 40 11.76 14.90 -12.15
CA TYR A 40 11.41 15.80 -11.04
C TYR A 40 12.56 16.76 -10.74
N LEU A 41 13.78 16.25 -10.57
CA LEU A 41 14.97 17.06 -10.28
C LEU A 41 15.27 18.09 -11.38
N ALA A 42 15.00 17.75 -12.64
CA ALA A 42 15.22 18.64 -13.79
C ALA A 42 13.99 19.50 -14.16
N GLY A 43 12.94 19.55 -13.33
CA GLY A 43 11.71 20.32 -13.59
C GLY A 43 10.88 19.85 -14.79
N ARG A 44 11.26 18.75 -15.45
CA ARG A 44 10.60 18.20 -16.66
C ARG A 44 9.28 17.48 -16.37
N SER A 45 8.90 17.30 -15.12
CA SER A 45 7.61 16.73 -14.73
C SER A 45 7.18 17.31 -13.38
N PRO A 46 5.91 17.68 -13.20
CA PRO A 46 5.42 18.16 -11.92
C PRO A 46 5.44 17.01 -10.90
N ILE A 47 5.78 17.32 -9.65
CA ILE A 47 5.88 16.34 -8.57
C ILE A 47 4.49 16.19 -7.93
N PRO A 48 3.82 15.02 -8.00
CA PRO A 48 2.51 14.86 -7.37
C PRO A 48 2.60 15.05 -5.85
N TRP A 49 1.67 15.79 -5.26
CA TRP A 49 1.66 16.09 -3.81
C TRP A 49 1.83 14.85 -2.92
N HIS A 50 1.15 13.75 -3.26
CA HIS A 50 1.23 12.49 -2.51
C HIS A 50 2.65 11.92 -2.40
N ARG A 51 3.56 12.23 -3.34
CA ARG A 51 4.97 11.80 -3.28
C ARG A 51 5.76 12.59 -2.25
N ILE A 52 5.47 13.89 -2.10
CA ILE A 52 6.06 14.70 -1.03
C ILE A 52 5.58 14.19 0.33
N GLU A 53 4.27 13.93 0.50
CA GLU A 53 3.77 13.49 1.80
C GLU A 53 4.30 12.10 2.20
N LEU A 54 4.49 11.18 1.24
CA LEU A 54 5.17 9.90 1.50
C LEU A 54 6.61 10.09 2.00
N LEU A 55 7.37 11.05 1.44
CA LEU A 55 8.71 11.37 1.92
C LEU A 55 8.67 12.03 3.30
N ARG A 56 7.73 12.95 3.57
CA ARG A 56 7.53 13.56 4.90
C ARG A 56 7.23 12.52 5.97
N LEU A 57 6.37 11.55 5.68
CA LEU A 57 6.07 10.44 6.60
C LEU A 57 7.32 9.60 6.89
N ARG A 58 8.12 9.26 5.86
CA ARG A 58 9.39 8.54 6.05
C ARG A 58 10.44 9.33 6.83
N ALA A 59 10.53 10.64 6.64
CA ALA A 59 11.40 11.49 7.44
C ALA A 59 10.98 11.49 8.92
N ARG A 60 9.67 11.61 9.21
CA ARG A 60 9.14 11.52 10.59
C ARG A 60 9.43 10.16 11.23
N GLU A 61 9.23 9.06 10.51
CA GLU A 61 9.55 7.70 10.97
C GLU A 61 11.05 7.55 11.31
N ALA A 62 11.94 8.06 10.44
CA ALA A 62 13.38 8.01 10.65
C ALA A 62 13.84 8.86 11.86
N CYS A 63 13.27 10.05 12.04
CA CYS A 63 13.56 10.88 13.22
C CYS A 63 13.05 10.22 14.52
N ALA A 64 11.84 9.65 14.50
CA ALA A 64 11.28 8.92 15.64
C ALA A 64 12.11 7.70 16.05
N ALA A 65 12.73 7.02 15.08
CA ALA A 65 13.66 5.91 15.32
C ALA A 65 15.05 6.36 15.84
N SER A 66 15.39 7.65 15.77
CA SER A 66 16.74 8.17 16.04
C SER A 66 16.89 8.88 17.41
N GLY A 67 15.79 9.33 18.02
CA GLY A 67 15.61 9.52 19.47
C GLY A 67 16.50 10.52 20.26
N VAL A 68 15.87 11.58 20.78
CA VAL A 68 16.29 12.28 22.01
C VAL A 68 15.09 12.22 23.00
N SER A 69 15.30 11.74 24.23
CA SER A 69 14.26 11.26 25.18
C SER A 69 14.15 12.14 26.46
N ALA A 70 13.33 11.92 27.51
CA ALA A 70 12.49 10.82 28.02
C ALA A 70 11.34 11.45 28.90
N PRO A 71 10.78 10.90 30.03
CA PRO A 71 10.67 9.52 30.57
C PRO A 71 9.27 9.10 31.14
N VAL A 72 9.05 7.79 31.40
CA VAL A 72 8.23 7.13 32.48
C VAL A 72 6.70 7.47 32.59
N ALA A 73 5.73 6.58 32.84
CA ALA A 73 5.66 5.16 33.26
C ALA A 73 4.59 4.40 32.42
N GLY A 74 4.44 3.06 32.44
CA GLY A 74 5.11 2.00 33.20
C GLY A 74 4.66 0.60 32.73
N ASN A 75 5.14 -0.45 33.42
CA ASN A 75 4.94 -1.89 33.23
C ASN A 75 3.52 -2.30 32.72
N THR A 76 3.36 -3.39 31.95
CA THR A 76 3.78 -4.75 32.33
C THR A 76 3.95 -5.68 31.13
N ALA A 77 4.89 -6.62 31.22
CA ALA A 77 5.00 -7.72 30.26
C ALA A 77 3.84 -8.72 30.47
N SER A 78 3.01 -8.91 29.44
CA SER A 78 2.06 -10.01 29.38
C SER A 78 2.40 -10.91 28.20
N THR A 79 2.92 -12.10 28.51
CA THR A 79 2.84 -13.25 27.61
C THR A 79 1.36 -13.49 27.31
N GLY A 80 0.94 -13.27 26.07
CA GLY A 80 -0.47 -13.32 25.66
C GLY A 80 -0.61 -13.65 24.18
N GLU A 81 -1.56 -14.53 23.88
CA GLU A 81 -1.82 -15.13 22.57
C GLU A 81 -2.23 -14.12 21.47
N PRO A 82 -2.09 -14.49 20.17
CA PRO A 82 -2.20 -13.55 19.05
C PRO A 82 -3.63 -13.01 18.88
N THR A 83 -3.88 -11.86 19.49
CA THR A 83 -5.21 -11.28 19.58
C THR A 83 -5.54 -10.38 18.37
N ALA A 84 -6.75 -10.54 17.84
CA ALA A 84 -7.38 -9.76 16.76
C ALA A 84 -6.76 -9.89 15.36
N ALA A 85 -6.91 -11.07 14.74
CA ALA A 85 -6.81 -11.22 13.30
C ALA A 85 -7.90 -10.42 12.54
N VAL A 86 -7.62 -9.14 12.24
CA VAL A 86 -8.46 -8.32 11.35
C VAL A 86 -8.45 -8.95 9.96
N THR A 87 -9.47 -9.77 9.70
CA THR A 87 -9.51 -10.60 8.50
C THR A 87 -10.13 -9.78 7.37
N VAL A 88 -9.29 -9.14 6.55
CA VAL A 88 -9.74 -8.52 5.29
C VAL A 88 -9.96 -9.65 4.29
N VAL A 89 -11.20 -9.82 3.85
CA VAL A 89 -11.64 -10.92 2.96
C VAL A 89 -12.00 -10.34 1.59
N ALA A 90 -11.78 -11.11 0.54
CA ALA A 90 -12.14 -10.74 -0.82
C ALA A 90 -13.65 -10.59 -0.99
N ASN A 91 -14.06 -9.46 -1.58
CA ASN A 91 -15.46 -9.13 -1.88
C ASN A 91 -15.70 -9.27 -3.38
N ILE A 92 -15.41 -10.47 -3.90
CA ILE A 92 -15.48 -10.84 -5.30
C ILE A 92 -15.93 -12.29 -5.38
N GLU A 93 -16.65 -12.63 -6.44
CA GLU A 93 -16.99 -14.02 -6.71
C GLU A 93 -15.73 -14.82 -7.10
N PRO A 94 -15.65 -16.13 -6.76
CA PRO A 94 -14.59 -17.00 -7.24
C PRO A 94 -14.62 -17.11 -8.77
N ASP A 95 -13.45 -17.01 -9.40
CA ASP A 95 -13.31 -17.15 -10.85
C ASP A 95 -13.52 -18.63 -11.26
N PRO A 96 -14.59 -18.97 -12.01
CA PRO A 96 -14.83 -20.35 -12.44
C PRO A 96 -13.74 -20.88 -13.40
N ALA A 97 -12.95 -20.00 -14.03
CA ALA A 97 -11.80 -20.40 -14.85
C ALA A 97 -10.53 -20.69 -14.03
N SER A 98 -10.52 -20.37 -12.74
CA SER A 98 -9.35 -20.50 -11.86
C SER A 98 -9.67 -21.08 -10.46
N PRO A 99 -10.29 -22.27 -10.37
CA PRO A 99 -10.73 -22.84 -9.09
C PRO A 99 -9.59 -23.17 -8.10
N ASP A 100 -8.34 -23.23 -8.58
CA ASP A 100 -7.12 -23.49 -7.80
C ASP A 100 -6.48 -22.21 -7.19
N VAL A 101 -7.07 -21.04 -7.46
CA VAL A 101 -6.62 -19.74 -6.95
C VAL A 101 -7.80 -19.05 -6.27
N SER A 102 -7.74 -18.90 -4.95
CA SER A 102 -8.88 -18.35 -4.19
C SER A 102 -9.03 -16.83 -4.38
N PRO A 103 -10.24 -16.28 -4.17
CA PRO A 103 -10.48 -14.85 -4.10
C PRO A 103 -9.49 -14.10 -3.18
N ASP A 104 -9.20 -14.65 -2.00
CA ASP A 104 -8.26 -14.05 -1.03
C ASP A 104 -6.81 -14.08 -1.52
N GLU A 105 -6.42 -15.09 -2.30
CA GLU A 105 -5.10 -15.15 -2.93
C GLU A 105 -4.94 -14.12 -4.05
N MET A 106 -5.99 -13.92 -4.87
CA MET A 106 -6.04 -12.84 -5.84
C MET A 106 -6.01 -11.47 -5.15
N LEU A 107 -6.77 -11.30 -4.05
CA LEU A 107 -6.77 -10.09 -3.26
C LEU A 107 -5.38 -9.79 -2.69
N ALA A 108 -4.72 -10.78 -2.08
CA ALA A 108 -3.38 -10.65 -1.54
C ALA A 108 -2.36 -10.23 -2.61
N TRP A 109 -2.43 -10.85 -3.79
CA TRP A 109 -1.57 -10.51 -4.92
C TRP A 109 -1.77 -9.06 -5.39
N VAL A 110 -3.01 -8.66 -5.70
CA VAL A 110 -3.31 -7.31 -6.17
C VAL A 110 -3.01 -6.27 -5.08
N GLY A 111 -3.29 -6.58 -3.81
CA GLY A 111 -2.98 -5.71 -2.69
C GLY A 111 -1.49 -5.45 -2.48
N VAL A 112 -0.63 -6.45 -2.71
CA VAL A 112 0.83 -6.30 -2.62
C VAL A 112 1.41 -5.56 -3.82
N HIS A 113 0.94 -5.86 -5.03
CA HIS A 113 1.57 -5.40 -6.27
C HIS A 113 0.92 -4.15 -6.90
N ALA A 114 -0.39 -3.94 -6.71
CA ALA A 114 -1.17 -2.93 -7.42
C ALA A 114 -2.39 -2.45 -6.60
N SER A 115 -2.18 -2.09 -5.33
CA SER A 115 -3.23 -1.77 -4.33
C SER A 115 -4.28 -0.73 -4.75
N HIS A 116 -3.99 0.13 -5.72
CA HIS A 116 -4.94 1.10 -6.27
C HIS A 116 -6.11 0.44 -7.05
N TYR A 117 -5.92 -0.77 -7.57
CA TYR A 117 -6.99 -1.55 -8.21
C TYR A 117 -7.97 -2.18 -7.21
N LEU A 118 -7.71 -2.14 -5.90
CA LEU A 118 -8.66 -2.59 -4.87
C LEU A 118 -9.89 -1.67 -4.71
N SER A 119 -9.88 -0.51 -5.35
CA SER A 119 -10.87 0.57 -5.18
C SER A 119 -12.28 0.24 -5.64
N SER A 120 -12.43 -0.66 -6.60
CA SER A 120 -13.72 -1.25 -6.93
C SER A 120 -13.53 -2.65 -7.50
N GLN A 121 -14.53 -3.50 -7.32
CA GLN A 121 -14.59 -4.83 -7.94
C GLN A 121 -14.32 -4.78 -9.46
N ARG A 122 -14.83 -3.76 -10.17
CA ARG A 122 -14.62 -3.57 -11.61
C ARG A 122 -13.14 -3.28 -11.95
N SER A 123 -12.50 -2.41 -11.18
CA SER A 123 -11.07 -2.09 -11.33
C SER A 123 -10.21 -3.33 -11.08
N PHE A 124 -10.52 -4.04 -9.99
CA PHE A 124 -9.89 -5.30 -9.62
C PHE A 124 -9.99 -6.37 -10.70
N ALA A 125 -11.21 -6.66 -11.19
CA ALA A 125 -11.44 -7.70 -12.19
C ALA A 125 -10.73 -7.39 -13.52
N HIS A 126 -10.73 -6.11 -13.93
CA HIS A 126 -9.96 -5.65 -15.09
C HIS A 126 -8.46 -5.92 -14.92
N TYR A 127 -7.89 -5.64 -13.74
CA TYR A 127 -6.48 -5.94 -13.47
C TYR A 127 -6.20 -7.44 -13.45
N VAL A 128 -6.99 -8.23 -12.73
CA VAL A 128 -6.82 -9.69 -12.63
C VAL A 128 -6.83 -10.36 -14.00
N ARG A 129 -7.82 -10.02 -14.84
CA ARG A 129 -7.94 -10.54 -16.20
C ARG A 129 -6.83 -10.02 -17.12
N GLY A 130 -6.62 -8.71 -17.17
CA GLY A 130 -5.66 -8.08 -18.08
C GLY A 130 -4.20 -8.43 -17.79
N TRP A 131 -3.87 -8.78 -16.54
CA TRP A 131 -2.52 -9.17 -16.13
C TRP A 131 -2.35 -10.68 -15.88
N ASN A 132 -3.37 -11.50 -16.13
CA ASN A 132 -3.39 -12.93 -15.87
C ASN A 132 -2.81 -13.29 -14.49
N VAL A 133 -3.50 -12.79 -13.44
CA VAL A 133 -3.04 -12.92 -12.05
C VAL A 133 -3.09 -14.37 -11.56
N ALA A 134 -4.06 -15.18 -12.00
CA ALA A 134 -4.16 -16.60 -11.65
C ALA A 134 -2.87 -17.36 -12.03
N ASP A 135 -2.38 -17.25 -13.27
CA ASP A 135 -1.15 -17.93 -13.67
C ASP A 135 0.11 -17.41 -12.95
N LYS A 136 0.10 -16.14 -12.54
CA LYS A 136 1.20 -15.58 -11.73
C LYS A 136 1.21 -16.17 -10.32
N ILE A 137 0.04 -16.35 -9.71
CA ILE A 137 -0.10 -17.03 -8.42
C ILE A 137 0.28 -18.51 -8.56
N ARG A 138 -0.18 -19.21 -9.60
CA ARG A 138 0.20 -20.61 -9.89
C ARG A 138 1.72 -20.80 -10.00
N ARG A 139 2.42 -19.90 -10.69
CA ARG A 139 3.89 -19.90 -10.75
C ARG A 139 4.50 -19.61 -9.38
N ALA A 140 4.09 -18.54 -8.72
CA ALA A 140 4.62 -18.17 -7.40
C ALA A 140 4.39 -19.24 -6.31
N LYS A 141 3.30 -20.02 -6.39
CA LYS A 141 3.05 -21.20 -5.54
C LYS A 141 4.06 -22.31 -5.83
N ARG A 142 4.27 -22.67 -7.10
CA ARG A 142 5.26 -23.69 -7.52
C ARG A 142 6.69 -23.32 -7.13
N ASP A 143 7.03 -22.05 -7.24
CA ASP A 143 8.37 -21.52 -6.93
C ASP A 143 8.53 -21.15 -5.44
N GLY A 144 7.54 -21.46 -4.58
CA GLY A 144 7.52 -21.16 -3.13
C GLY A 144 7.38 -19.67 -2.75
N SER A 145 7.66 -18.75 -3.68
CA SER A 145 7.68 -17.30 -3.47
C SER A 145 6.34 -16.69 -3.03
N PHE A 146 5.20 -17.35 -3.26
CA PHE A 146 3.89 -16.84 -2.87
C PHE A 146 3.72 -16.67 -1.35
N ALA A 147 4.46 -17.42 -0.52
CA ALA A 147 4.44 -17.25 0.93
C ALA A 147 4.87 -15.83 1.36
N ALA A 148 5.82 -15.20 0.64
CA ALA A 148 6.25 -13.83 0.89
C ALA A 148 5.19 -12.79 0.50
N VAL A 149 4.38 -13.08 -0.54
CA VAL A 149 3.22 -12.25 -0.92
C VAL A 149 2.19 -12.28 0.21
N LEU A 150 1.84 -13.46 0.74
CA LEU A 150 0.91 -13.60 1.86
C LEU A 150 1.41 -12.92 3.14
N ALA A 151 2.69 -13.07 3.49
CA ALA A 151 3.28 -12.40 4.65
C ALA A 151 3.19 -10.87 4.54
N LYS A 152 3.57 -10.31 3.38
CA LYS A 152 3.48 -8.88 3.11
C LYS A 152 2.04 -8.37 3.03
N TRP A 153 1.12 -9.19 2.52
CA TRP A 153 -0.30 -8.87 2.49
C TRP A 153 -0.87 -8.69 3.90
N ARG A 154 -0.55 -9.59 4.84
CA ARG A 154 -1.01 -9.48 6.25
C ARG A 154 -0.65 -8.12 6.86
N THR A 155 0.56 -7.62 6.64
CA THR A 155 0.96 -6.28 7.11
C THR A 155 0.17 -5.16 6.44
N LEU A 156 -0.06 -5.24 5.12
CA LEU A 156 -0.81 -4.22 4.38
C LEU A 156 -2.32 -4.23 4.69
N ALA A 157 -2.91 -5.39 4.97
CA ALA A 157 -4.32 -5.57 5.30
C ALA A 157 -4.72 -4.84 6.60
N LEU A 158 -3.81 -4.74 7.58
CA LEU A 158 -4.01 -3.97 8.81
C LEU A 158 -4.09 -2.46 8.55
N GLU A 159 -3.28 -1.96 7.63
CA GLU A 159 -3.20 -0.53 7.30
C GLU A 159 -4.23 -0.10 6.24
N LEU A 160 -4.78 -1.02 5.44
CA LEU A 160 -5.83 -0.74 4.46
C LEU A 160 -7.02 0.05 5.05
N PRO A 161 -7.68 -0.36 6.15
CA PRO A 161 -8.74 0.44 6.78
C PRO A 161 -8.30 1.81 7.35
N ARG A 162 -6.99 2.06 7.50
CA ARG A 162 -6.44 3.34 7.98
C ARG A 162 -6.10 4.25 6.79
N MET A 163 -5.38 3.72 5.81
CA MET A 163 -5.08 4.38 4.54
C MET A 163 -6.34 4.84 3.80
N TRP A 164 -7.45 4.09 3.91
CA TRP A 164 -8.68 4.37 3.16
C TRP A 164 -9.67 5.26 3.89
N ARG A 165 -9.55 5.41 5.23
CA ARG A 165 -10.30 6.44 5.99
C ARG A 165 -9.99 7.88 5.53
N ASN A 166 -8.81 8.09 4.95
CA ASN A 166 -8.38 9.37 4.38
C ASN A 166 -8.20 9.30 2.84
N GLY A 167 -8.66 8.22 2.21
CA GLY A 167 -8.55 7.98 0.77
C GLY A 167 -9.68 8.64 -0.04
N PRO A 168 -9.81 8.35 -1.35
CA PRO A 168 -10.90 8.84 -2.21
C PRO A 168 -12.21 8.09 -1.91
N LEU A 169 -12.70 8.27 -0.69
CA LEU A 169 -13.76 7.52 0.00
C LEU A 169 -15.14 7.59 -0.69
N TRP A 170 -15.27 8.46 -1.70
CA TRP A 170 -16.54 8.82 -2.36
C TRP A 170 -16.49 8.83 -3.90
N ALA A 171 -15.37 8.42 -4.51
CA ALA A 171 -15.14 8.59 -5.95
C ALA A 171 -14.95 7.27 -6.74
N ALA A 172 -14.93 6.12 -6.07
CA ALA A 172 -14.88 4.82 -6.73
C ALA A 172 -16.29 4.36 -7.12
N ILE A 173 -16.45 3.90 -8.37
CA ILE A 173 -17.73 3.36 -8.85
C ILE A 173 -17.88 1.91 -8.36
N GLY A 174 -18.79 1.70 -7.41
CA GLY A 174 -19.13 0.39 -6.84
C GLY A 174 -18.33 0.01 -5.58
N PRO A 175 -18.69 -1.11 -4.93
CA PRO A 175 -18.04 -1.54 -3.70
C PRO A 175 -16.56 -1.91 -3.90
N PRO A 176 -15.71 -1.74 -2.86
CA PRO A 176 -14.32 -2.17 -2.91
C PRO A 176 -14.21 -3.68 -3.10
N ALA A 177 -13.06 -4.13 -3.62
CA ALA A 177 -12.79 -5.55 -3.87
C ALA A 177 -12.54 -6.39 -2.60
N TYR A 178 -12.74 -5.81 -1.42
CA TYR A 178 -12.58 -6.45 -0.12
C TYR A 178 -13.64 -5.96 0.88
N LEU A 179 -13.93 -6.81 1.87
CA LEU A 179 -14.71 -6.47 3.06
C LEU A 179 -13.84 -6.66 4.30
N ARG A 180 -14.17 -5.92 5.37
CA ARG A 180 -13.71 -6.27 6.70
C ARG A 180 -14.60 -7.42 7.18
N LYS A 181 -14.04 -8.59 7.46
CA LYS A 181 -14.75 -9.59 8.26
C LYS A 181 -14.90 -8.97 9.65
N GLU A 182 -16.13 -8.61 10.01
CA GLU A 182 -16.44 -8.32 11.39
C GLU A 182 -16.29 -9.62 12.17
N SER A 183 -15.54 -9.56 13.27
CA SER A 183 -15.48 -10.65 14.23
C SER A 183 -16.85 -10.74 14.88
N GLY A 184 -17.72 -11.60 14.34
CA GLY A 184 -18.93 -12.01 15.04
C GLY A 184 -18.57 -12.63 16.39
N PRO A 185 -19.47 -12.52 17.39
CA PRO A 185 -19.25 -13.05 18.74
C PRO A 185 -19.12 -14.58 18.76
#